data_AF-A0A554S0F7-F1
#
_entry.id   AF-A0A554S0F7-F1
#
_cell.length_a   1.000
_cell.length_b   1.000
_cell.length_c   1.000
_cell.angle_alpha   90.00
_cell.angle_beta   90.00
_cell.angle_gamma   90.00
#
_symmetry.space_group_name_H-M   'P 1'
#
loop_
_entity.id
_entity.type
_entity.pdbx_description
1 polymer ?
#
loop_
_entity_poly.entity_id
_entity_poly.type
_entity_poly.pdbx_seq_one_letter_code
_entity_poly.pdbx_strand_id
1 'polypeptide(L)'
;MFLILLRRRFRQGITVRAPVHRRRLVMAGMALGAVLAGCGGGGGTSGAPVLPITQPVSETAPAEETVTGPGTNPVATTYFVSGTVVGLKGTGLVLQNNGGDDLAVAADGPIRFATPLADGAAYAVTVKTAPSADPPQNCVVSNDAGTVGGAAVSNVAVVCTDVVQASLCPDVLDPSVTYTGGAASGEYVKVKFDSAAKRYEMTFVESPVPTSSGQRNDTRAGLTIAGDYVHPDGTALALPSARQNRCAIVLKNGKTASGSYTVAINPKAPPVLFVGHGLVVGGIPGATVQDNGLEFSGGLFLGAVPPRTFDSYPFIGFSHTVTDFTQVAGTYNELGFRVTPEGTPSQSASGVHWFGWETQAIQASQTFNADGSCTPDASQYSCFSTGAPWKLRRNADGTPDGVFTSGANPDLRYPAVGVEVFQFLVSPSLAHGIMIVGKVGDQLVPVIVRVGYIKDGQGNVLAHMLDDQAGFSLLAPATNITQAALTGRYVGTNSASVCGVVTSPGQSSRSSQVNGQMIFPSAGACTDGSASSDAGVNNGAMSFQGGSATLLNPFTLAASSGLALDFTQARPGLVTVTANTDFMSGRTPVFKAGDTGVMVKVGPVYGLLMNGVNRQFTTYDPVNNVSKVNPFLSIGVFAE
;
A
#
# COMPACT_ATOMS: atom_id res chain seq x y z
N MET A 1 52.76 20.82 -2.16
CA MET A 1 53.14 22.25 -2.21
C MET A 1 51.91 23.12 -2.51
N PHE A 2 50.95 23.22 -1.56
CA PHE A 2 49.69 23.98 -1.77
C PHE A 2 49.03 24.41 -0.44
N LEU A 3 49.82 24.74 0.59
CA LEU A 3 49.31 24.98 1.96
C LEU A 3 49.84 26.25 2.65
N ILE A 4 50.24 27.27 1.87
CA ILE A 4 50.85 28.52 2.39
C ILE A 4 49.99 29.78 2.13
N LEU A 5 48.90 29.69 1.36
CA LEU A 5 48.20 30.86 0.81
C LEU A 5 46.83 31.25 1.44
N LEU A 6 46.44 30.71 2.59
CA LEU A 6 45.16 31.08 3.27
C LEU A 6 45.27 31.66 4.68
N ARG A 7 46.44 32.17 5.09
CA ARG A 7 46.59 32.97 6.34
C ARG A 7 46.92 34.44 6.11
N ARG A 8 46.04 35.18 5.41
CA ARG A 8 46.02 36.68 5.44
C ARG A 8 44.76 37.25 4.75
N ARG A 9 43.69 37.48 5.53
CA ARG A 9 42.68 38.57 5.36
C ARG A 9 41.52 38.40 6.36
N PHE A 10 41.75 38.78 7.62
CA PHE A 10 40.68 39.19 8.54
C PHE A 10 41.29 40.04 9.67
N ARG A 11 41.34 41.36 9.45
CA ARG A 11 41.51 42.42 10.46
C ARG A 11 41.52 43.80 9.77
N GLN A 12 40.33 44.36 9.55
CA GLN A 12 40.09 45.80 9.67
C GLN A 12 38.69 45.95 10.26
N GLY A 13 38.62 46.62 11.42
CA GLY A 13 37.34 46.96 12.05
C GLY A 13 36.81 48.27 11.47
N ILE A 14 35.51 48.34 11.25
CA ILE A 14 34.80 49.59 10.94
C ILE A 14 33.74 49.79 12.02
N THR A 15 33.92 50.85 12.81
CA THR A 15 32.97 51.30 13.83
C THR A 15 31.95 52.24 13.18
N VAL A 16 30.67 51.88 13.16
CA VAL A 16 29.59 52.83 12.84
C VAL A 16 28.49 52.74 13.89
N ARG A 17 27.99 53.92 14.29
CA ARG A 17 27.03 54.15 15.37
C ARG A 17 25.62 53.67 15.02
N ALA A 18 24.87 53.28 16.06
CA ALA A 18 23.42 53.15 15.99
C ALA A 18 22.71 54.51 15.85
N PRO A 19 21.44 54.51 15.38
CA PRO A 19 20.44 55.44 15.89
C PRO A 19 19.34 54.69 16.66
N VAL A 20 19.17 55.05 17.93
CA VAL A 20 17.99 54.68 18.73
C VAL A 20 16.88 55.68 18.43
N HIS A 21 15.70 55.22 18.00
CA HIS A 21 14.47 56.02 18.08
C HIS A 21 13.34 55.24 18.77
N ARG A 22 13.14 55.55 20.06
CA ARG A 22 11.90 55.30 20.80
C ARG A 22 11.08 56.58 20.82
N ARG A 23 9.79 56.50 20.46
CA ARG A 23 8.63 57.32 20.89
C ARG A 23 7.48 57.09 19.89
N ARG A 24 6.20 57.06 20.27
CA ARG A 24 5.56 56.91 21.60
C ARG A 24 4.10 56.48 21.36
N LEU A 25 3.46 55.90 22.37
CA LEU A 25 2.02 55.65 22.40
C LEU A 25 1.20 56.95 22.16
N VAL A 26 0.11 56.86 21.42
CA VAL A 26 -1.07 57.73 21.58
C VAL A 26 -2.30 56.82 21.64
N MET A 27 -3.16 57.06 22.63
CA MET A 27 -4.39 56.29 22.87
C MET A 27 -5.59 57.23 22.73
N ALA A 28 -6.58 56.82 21.95
CA ALA A 28 -7.96 57.32 21.92
C ALA A 28 -8.81 56.30 21.12
N GLY A 29 -10.04 55.95 21.47
CA GLY A 29 -10.89 56.40 22.58
C GLY A 29 -12.30 56.77 22.06
N MET A 30 -13.34 56.15 22.61
CA MET A 30 -14.78 56.35 22.31
C MET A 30 -15.28 55.87 20.91
N ALA A 31 -16.56 55.54 20.71
CA ALA A 31 -17.60 55.03 21.62
C ALA A 31 -18.83 54.50 20.82
N LEU A 32 -19.53 53.52 21.42
CA LEU A 32 -20.99 53.30 21.48
C LEU A 32 -21.92 53.77 20.32
N GLY A 33 -22.69 52.83 19.77
CA GLY A 33 -23.91 53.10 18.99
C GLY A 33 -24.74 51.82 18.80
N ALA A 34 -26.01 51.80 19.23
CA ALA A 34 -26.87 50.61 19.26
C ALA A 34 -28.34 50.93 18.91
N VAL A 35 -29.13 49.87 18.64
CA VAL A 35 -30.62 49.84 18.44
C VAL A 35 -31.13 50.61 17.18
N LEU A 36 -32.20 50.31 16.42
CA LEU A 36 -33.41 49.44 16.42
C LEU A 36 -33.60 48.80 15.00
N ALA A 37 -34.59 47.95 14.64
CA ALA A 37 -35.36 46.85 15.29
C ALA A 37 -36.33 46.21 14.24
N GLY A 38 -36.89 45.01 14.49
CA GLY A 38 -37.91 44.32 13.67
C GLY A 38 -37.69 42.79 13.60
N CYS A 39 -38.34 41.92 14.40
CA CYS A 39 -39.76 41.52 14.45
C CYS A 39 -40.17 40.61 13.27
N GLY A 40 -40.72 39.39 13.41
CA GLY A 40 -41.05 38.50 14.57
C GLY A 40 -41.25 37.05 14.03
N GLY A 41 -41.74 36.01 14.71
CA GLY A 41 -42.14 35.68 16.10
C GLY A 41 -42.24 34.13 16.21
N GLY A 42 -41.97 33.47 17.34
CA GLY A 42 -42.96 33.03 18.35
C GLY A 42 -43.52 31.60 18.08
N GLY A 43 -43.65 30.65 19.02
CA GLY A 43 -43.30 30.56 20.44
C GLY A 43 -43.87 29.28 21.10
N GLY A 44 -43.47 28.95 22.34
CA GLY A 44 -44.08 27.91 23.21
C GLY A 44 -43.33 26.55 23.24
N THR A 45 -42.46 26.22 24.22
CA THR A 45 -42.59 26.00 25.69
C THR A 45 -42.84 24.54 26.08
N SER A 46 -41.96 24.04 26.96
CA SER A 46 -41.88 22.69 27.54
C SER A 46 -42.91 22.41 28.64
N GLY A 47 -43.31 21.14 28.79
CA GLY A 47 -44.04 20.64 29.96
C GLY A 47 -43.91 19.12 30.12
N ALA A 48 -43.57 18.66 31.33
CA ALA A 48 -43.48 17.24 31.71
C ALA A 48 -44.85 16.72 32.23
N PRO A 49 -45.03 15.40 32.46
CA PRO A 49 -46.35 14.77 32.38
C PRO A 49 -47.18 14.82 33.66
N VAL A 50 -48.51 14.84 33.50
CA VAL A 50 -49.50 14.50 34.54
C VAL A 50 -50.63 13.66 33.94
N LEU A 51 -51.10 12.69 34.72
CA LEU A 51 -52.20 11.77 34.45
C LEU A 51 -53.54 12.49 34.20
N PRO A 52 -54.46 11.94 33.38
CA PRO A 52 -55.88 12.28 33.43
C PRO A 52 -56.72 11.22 34.15
N ILE A 53 -57.71 11.70 34.89
CA ILE A 53 -58.74 10.93 35.59
C ILE A 53 -60.09 11.15 34.87
N THR A 54 -60.98 10.18 35.02
CA THR A 54 -62.31 9.93 34.41
C THR A 54 -63.30 11.08 34.12
N GLN A 55 -64.10 10.84 33.05
CA GLN A 55 -65.55 11.15 32.88
C GLN A 55 -66.03 12.60 32.59
N PRO A 56 -67.27 12.81 32.10
CA PRO A 56 -68.10 11.99 31.17
C PRO A 56 -68.84 12.83 30.08
N VAL A 57 -69.43 12.20 29.03
CA VAL A 57 -70.69 12.70 28.41
C VAL A 57 -71.44 11.62 27.60
N SER A 58 -72.77 11.76 27.60
CA SER A 58 -73.87 11.09 26.88
C SER A 58 -73.55 10.51 25.49
N GLU A 59 -73.97 9.29 25.12
CA GLU A 59 -75.30 8.62 25.18
C GLU A 59 -76.17 8.87 23.92
N THR A 60 -76.28 7.83 23.09
CA THR A 60 -77.48 7.47 22.32
C THR A 60 -77.44 5.96 22.06
N ALA A 61 -78.54 5.28 22.39
CA ALA A 61 -78.76 3.85 22.22
C ALA A 61 -79.98 3.62 21.30
N PRO A 62 -80.45 2.39 21.04
CA PRO A 62 -79.81 1.07 21.18
C PRO A 62 -79.79 0.27 19.85
N ALA A 63 -79.07 -0.85 19.83
CA ALA A 63 -79.37 -1.96 18.93
C ALA A 63 -79.33 -3.27 19.73
N GLU A 64 -80.42 -4.02 19.62
CA GLU A 64 -80.82 -5.16 20.46
C GLU A 64 -79.82 -6.33 20.44
N GLU A 65 -79.38 -6.76 21.63
CA GLU A 65 -78.45 -7.90 21.78
C GLU A 65 -79.24 -9.23 21.80
N THR A 66 -79.29 -9.92 20.66
CA THR A 66 -79.78 -11.31 20.62
C THR A 66 -78.70 -12.24 21.15
N VAL A 67 -78.82 -12.64 22.42
CA VAL A 67 -77.98 -13.67 23.04
C VAL A 67 -78.24 -15.04 22.40
N THR A 68 -77.29 -15.53 21.59
CA THR A 68 -77.29 -16.92 21.10
C THR A 68 -75.95 -17.62 21.32
N GLY A 69 -75.76 -18.14 22.54
CA GLY A 69 -74.84 -19.24 22.85
C GLY A 69 -73.35 -18.90 22.99
N PRO A 70 -72.57 -19.79 23.64
CA PRO A 70 -71.12 -19.69 23.65
C PRO A 70 -70.58 -20.06 22.27
N GLY A 71 -70.43 -19.06 21.40
CA GLY A 71 -69.73 -19.22 20.14
C GLY A 71 -68.29 -19.66 20.41
N THR A 72 -67.99 -20.93 20.14
CA THR A 72 -66.61 -21.41 20.09
C THR A 72 -65.91 -20.63 19.00
N ASN A 73 -65.07 -19.67 19.38
CA ASN A 73 -64.12 -19.05 18.46
C ASN A 73 -63.36 -20.20 17.81
N PRO A 74 -63.48 -20.44 16.49
CA PRO A 74 -62.80 -21.57 15.88
C PRO A 74 -61.31 -21.35 16.09
N VAL A 75 -60.67 -22.27 16.80
CA VAL A 75 -59.21 -22.27 16.92
C VAL A 75 -58.68 -22.45 15.51
N ALA A 76 -58.20 -21.36 14.91
CA ALA A 76 -57.74 -21.35 13.54
C ALA A 76 -56.63 -22.40 13.41
N THR A 77 -56.88 -23.47 12.66
CA THR A 77 -55.91 -24.55 12.54
C THR A 77 -54.66 -24.00 11.88
N THR A 78 -53.52 -24.06 12.58
CA THR A 78 -52.24 -23.56 12.07
C THR A 78 -51.35 -24.72 11.64
N TYR A 79 -50.62 -24.53 10.55
CA TYR A 79 -49.73 -25.52 9.96
C TYR A 79 -48.33 -24.95 9.75
N PHE A 80 -47.30 -25.78 9.88
CA PHE A 80 -45.92 -25.36 9.64
C PHE A 80 -45.56 -25.39 8.15
N VAL A 81 -44.60 -24.54 7.78
CA VAL A 81 -43.86 -24.62 6.53
C VAL A 81 -42.52 -25.33 6.79
N SER A 82 -42.25 -26.38 6.03
CA SER A 82 -41.06 -27.21 6.08
C SER A 82 -40.62 -27.64 4.68
N GLY A 83 -39.44 -28.24 4.60
CA GLY A 83 -38.80 -28.57 3.35
C GLY A 83 -37.47 -29.30 3.55
N THR A 84 -36.65 -29.34 2.50
CA THR A 84 -35.33 -29.98 2.50
C THR A 84 -34.29 -29.10 1.80
N VAL A 85 -33.09 -29.03 2.38
CA VAL A 85 -31.90 -28.41 1.80
C VAL A 85 -30.97 -29.51 1.28
N VAL A 86 -30.45 -29.35 0.06
CA VAL A 86 -29.49 -30.25 -0.56
C VAL A 86 -28.34 -29.49 -1.25
N GLY A 87 -27.13 -30.03 -1.17
CA GLY A 87 -25.93 -29.48 -1.78
C GLY A 87 -25.22 -28.39 -0.97
N LEU A 88 -25.65 -28.09 0.25
CA LEU A 88 -25.05 -27.08 1.13
C LEU A 88 -23.70 -27.56 1.68
N LYS A 89 -22.63 -26.90 1.23
CA LYS A 89 -21.24 -27.07 1.68
C LYS A 89 -20.69 -25.80 2.34
N GLY A 90 -21.11 -24.62 1.85
CA GLY A 90 -20.74 -23.33 2.45
C GLY A 90 -21.52 -23.07 3.73
N THR A 91 -21.04 -22.15 4.56
CA THR A 91 -21.72 -21.77 5.82
C THR A 91 -22.39 -20.40 5.72
N GLY A 92 -23.34 -20.14 6.63
CA GLY A 92 -24.04 -18.85 6.73
C GLY A 92 -25.37 -18.75 5.98
N LEU A 93 -25.93 -19.86 5.47
CA LEU A 93 -27.27 -19.87 4.86
C LEU A 93 -28.32 -19.43 5.88
N VAL A 94 -29.08 -18.38 5.54
CA VAL A 94 -30.30 -17.98 6.25
C VAL A 94 -31.44 -17.92 5.25
N LEU A 95 -32.47 -18.72 5.50
CA LEU A 95 -33.75 -18.67 4.81
C LEU A 95 -34.70 -17.75 5.58
N GLN A 96 -35.65 -17.13 4.91
CA GLN A 96 -36.67 -16.28 5.55
C GLN A 96 -38.04 -16.55 4.95
N ASN A 97 -39.01 -16.88 5.79
CA ASN A 97 -40.43 -16.95 5.40
C ASN A 97 -41.15 -15.64 5.75
N ASN A 98 -41.98 -15.15 4.82
CA ASN A 98 -42.87 -14.00 4.98
C ASN A 98 -42.20 -12.71 5.52
N GLY A 99 -40.91 -12.50 5.22
CA GLY A 99 -40.18 -11.29 5.62
C GLY A 99 -39.72 -11.23 7.08
N GLY A 100 -39.99 -12.25 7.91
CA GLY A 100 -39.71 -12.19 9.36
C GLY A 100 -39.41 -13.49 10.10
N ASP A 101 -39.74 -14.67 9.56
CA ASP A 101 -39.41 -15.96 10.18
C ASP A 101 -38.09 -16.49 9.60
N ASP A 102 -36.99 -16.05 10.19
CA ASP A 102 -35.63 -16.38 9.78
C ASP A 102 -35.20 -17.76 10.30
N LEU A 103 -34.64 -18.59 9.42
CA LEU A 103 -34.11 -19.91 9.73
C LEU A 103 -32.64 -20.02 9.27
N ALA A 104 -31.72 -20.10 10.22
CA ALA A 104 -30.33 -20.42 9.95
C ALA A 104 -30.17 -21.92 9.64
N VAL A 105 -29.47 -22.24 8.56
CA VAL A 105 -29.24 -23.62 8.10
C VAL A 105 -27.75 -23.93 8.14
N ALA A 106 -27.37 -25.00 8.83
CA ALA A 106 -25.97 -25.38 9.05
C ALA A 106 -25.45 -26.51 8.15
N ALA A 107 -26.35 -27.33 7.59
CA ALA A 107 -26.02 -28.49 6.74
C ALA A 107 -27.24 -28.91 5.91
N ASP A 108 -27.03 -29.82 4.96
CA ASP A 108 -28.10 -30.53 4.24
C ASP A 108 -29.04 -31.28 5.20
N GLY A 109 -30.32 -31.35 4.82
CA GLY A 109 -31.35 -32.05 5.60
C GLY A 109 -32.69 -31.31 5.67
N PRO A 110 -33.61 -31.77 6.54
CA PRO A 110 -34.93 -31.18 6.69
C PRO A 110 -34.87 -29.83 7.39
N ILE A 111 -35.67 -28.88 6.89
CA ILE A 111 -35.87 -27.54 7.46
C ILE A 111 -37.33 -27.36 7.90
N ARG A 112 -37.57 -26.54 8.94
CA ARG A 112 -38.92 -26.15 9.37
C ARG A 112 -38.88 -24.75 9.98
N PHE A 113 -39.74 -23.87 9.50
CA PHE A 113 -39.91 -22.51 10.03
C PHE A 113 -40.58 -22.54 11.42
N ALA A 114 -40.26 -21.54 12.26
CA ALA A 114 -40.65 -21.56 13.67
C ALA A 114 -42.12 -21.16 13.89
N THR A 115 -42.67 -20.32 13.02
CA THR A 115 -44.02 -19.78 13.08
C THR A 115 -44.98 -20.66 12.28
N PRO A 116 -45.99 -21.29 12.89
CA PRO A 116 -47.04 -21.95 12.15
C PRO A 116 -47.99 -20.89 11.56
N LEU A 117 -48.41 -21.08 10.32
CA LEU A 117 -49.31 -20.18 9.60
C LEU A 117 -50.74 -20.72 9.67
N ALA A 118 -51.73 -19.83 9.77
CA ALA A 118 -53.14 -20.23 9.75
C ALA A 118 -53.54 -20.88 8.42
N ASP A 119 -54.56 -21.73 8.43
CA ASP A 119 -55.18 -22.24 7.21
C ASP A 119 -55.65 -21.09 6.30
N GLY A 120 -55.40 -21.19 5.00
CA GLY A 120 -55.63 -20.12 4.03
C GLY A 120 -54.60 -18.98 4.05
N ALA A 121 -53.59 -18.99 4.93
CA ALA A 121 -52.54 -17.97 4.93
C ALA A 121 -51.48 -18.24 3.84
N ALA A 122 -50.93 -17.17 3.27
CA ALA A 122 -49.84 -17.25 2.30
C ALA A 122 -48.48 -17.50 2.96
N TYR A 123 -47.58 -18.18 2.25
CA TYR A 123 -46.16 -18.31 2.59
C TYR A 123 -45.29 -17.83 1.42
N ALA A 124 -44.09 -17.35 1.75
CA ALA A 124 -43.09 -16.85 0.80
C ALA A 124 -41.69 -17.02 1.40
N VAL A 125 -41.01 -18.10 1.03
CA VAL A 125 -39.67 -18.48 1.49
C VAL A 125 -38.61 -17.92 0.55
N THR A 126 -37.67 -17.16 1.09
CA THR A 126 -36.58 -16.54 0.33
C THR A 126 -35.22 -16.88 0.94
N VAL A 127 -34.13 -16.75 0.17
CA VAL A 127 -32.78 -16.72 0.73
C VAL A 127 -32.50 -15.30 1.23
N LYS A 128 -32.41 -15.12 2.54
CA LYS A 128 -32.04 -13.84 3.18
C LYS A 128 -30.54 -13.62 3.16
N THR A 129 -29.78 -14.68 3.43
CA THR A 129 -28.32 -14.69 3.41
C THR A 129 -27.86 -15.93 2.65
N ALA A 130 -27.16 -15.74 1.53
CA ALA A 130 -26.53 -16.84 0.80
C ALA A 130 -25.25 -17.32 1.53
N PRO A 131 -24.82 -18.58 1.34
CA PRO A 131 -23.59 -19.09 1.94
C PRO A 131 -22.36 -18.27 1.54
N SER A 132 -21.66 -17.72 2.51
CA SER A 132 -20.55 -16.76 2.28
C SER A 132 -19.15 -17.34 2.57
N ALA A 133 -19.05 -18.56 3.08
CA ALA A 133 -17.78 -19.24 3.37
C ALA A 133 -17.43 -20.30 2.32
N ASP A 134 -16.13 -20.62 2.17
CA ASP A 134 -15.57 -21.46 1.10
C ASP A 134 -16.07 -22.94 1.19
N PRO A 135 -16.72 -23.50 0.14
CA PRO A 135 -16.98 -22.89 -1.17
C PRO A 135 -18.21 -21.96 -1.13
N PRO A 136 -18.15 -20.79 -1.80
CA PRO A 136 -19.33 -19.96 -2.01
C PRO A 136 -20.37 -20.72 -2.83
N GLN A 137 -21.64 -20.56 -2.47
CA GLN A 137 -22.72 -21.25 -3.16
C GLN A 137 -23.89 -20.32 -3.46
N ASN A 138 -24.56 -20.57 -4.57
CA ASN A 138 -25.87 -20.00 -4.84
C ASN A 138 -26.92 -21.04 -4.42
N CYS A 139 -27.85 -20.65 -3.55
CA CYS A 139 -28.96 -21.49 -3.13
C CYS A 139 -30.25 -20.98 -3.76
N VAL A 140 -30.97 -21.85 -4.46
CA VAL A 140 -32.25 -21.53 -5.10
C VAL A 140 -33.36 -22.26 -4.34
N VAL A 141 -34.40 -21.52 -3.97
CA VAL A 141 -35.63 -22.07 -3.38
C VAL A 141 -36.62 -22.39 -4.50
N SER A 142 -37.32 -23.51 -4.37
CA SER A 142 -38.41 -23.95 -5.24
C SER A 142 -39.58 -24.43 -4.41
N ASN A 143 -40.81 -24.28 -4.94
CA ASN A 143 -42.04 -24.23 -4.14
C ASN A 143 -41.90 -23.16 -3.04
N ASP A 144 -41.36 -22.00 -3.42
CA ASP A 144 -40.98 -20.90 -2.55
C ASP A 144 -42.19 -20.08 -2.07
N ALA A 145 -43.25 -19.98 -2.86
CA ALA A 145 -44.49 -19.31 -2.47
C ALA A 145 -45.75 -20.16 -2.67
N GLY A 146 -46.77 -19.92 -1.84
CA GLY A 146 -48.06 -20.61 -1.94
C GLY A 146 -49.02 -20.23 -0.82
N THR A 147 -50.05 -21.06 -0.63
CA THR A 147 -51.07 -20.90 0.43
C THR A 147 -51.19 -22.19 1.23
N VAL A 148 -51.34 -22.09 2.54
CA VAL A 148 -51.65 -23.22 3.42
C VAL A 148 -53.08 -23.69 3.14
N GLY A 149 -53.27 -25.00 2.89
CA GLY A 149 -54.57 -25.57 2.56
C GLY A 149 -54.84 -26.89 3.29
N GLY A 150 -55.31 -26.80 4.54
CA GLY A 150 -55.72 -27.94 5.37
C GLY A 150 -54.61 -28.89 5.83
N ALA A 151 -53.34 -28.60 5.50
CA ALA A 151 -52.18 -29.43 5.81
C ALA A 151 -50.88 -28.62 5.92
N ALA A 152 -49.84 -29.23 6.51
CA ALA A 152 -48.49 -28.67 6.53
C ALA A 152 -47.88 -28.64 5.13
N VAL A 153 -47.24 -27.52 4.79
CA VAL A 153 -46.46 -27.36 3.57
C VAL A 153 -45.11 -27.98 3.82
N SER A 154 -44.77 -29.09 3.16
CA SER A 154 -43.53 -29.86 3.41
C SER A 154 -42.63 -30.05 2.20
N ASN A 155 -42.95 -29.37 1.09
CA ASN A 155 -42.33 -29.55 -0.22
C ASN A 155 -41.44 -28.37 -0.66
N VAL A 156 -41.11 -27.43 0.25
CA VAL A 156 -40.11 -26.39 -0.05
C VAL A 156 -38.77 -27.08 -0.30
N ALA A 157 -38.16 -26.85 -1.45
CA ALA A 157 -36.90 -27.49 -1.81
C ALA A 157 -35.83 -26.44 -2.10
N VAL A 158 -34.74 -26.48 -1.35
CA VAL A 158 -33.60 -25.57 -1.47
C VAL A 158 -32.42 -26.34 -2.04
N VAL A 159 -31.94 -25.92 -3.21
CA VAL A 159 -30.80 -26.54 -3.89
C VAL A 159 -29.65 -25.55 -3.90
N CYS A 160 -28.55 -25.90 -3.25
CA CYS A 160 -27.32 -25.12 -3.24
C CYS A 160 -26.31 -25.69 -4.25
N THR A 161 -25.77 -24.83 -5.09
CA THR A 161 -24.75 -25.17 -6.10
C THR A 161 -23.51 -24.30 -5.91
N ASP A 162 -22.34 -24.91 -6.01
CA ASP A 162 -21.05 -24.21 -5.96
C ASP A 162 -20.99 -23.13 -7.05
N VAL A 163 -20.65 -21.89 -6.68
CA VAL A 163 -20.39 -20.84 -7.66
C VAL A 163 -18.94 -20.97 -8.12
N VAL A 164 -18.72 -21.14 -9.42
CA VAL A 164 -17.37 -21.12 -10.00
C VAL A 164 -16.84 -19.69 -9.97
N GLN A 165 -16.29 -19.29 -8.83
CA GLN A 165 -15.48 -18.07 -8.74
C GLN A 165 -14.14 -18.30 -9.46
N ALA A 166 -13.63 -17.25 -10.11
CA ALA A 166 -12.29 -17.28 -10.70
C ALA A 166 -11.26 -17.59 -9.60
N SER A 167 -10.33 -18.51 -9.85
CA SER A 167 -9.31 -18.83 -8.86
C SER A 167 -8.36 -17.64 -8.70
N LEU A 168 -8.16 -17.23 -7.45
CA LEU A 168 -7.26 -16.12 -7.10
C LEU A 168 -5.80 -16.48 -7.42
N CYS A 169 -5.44 -17.74 -7.18
CA CYS A 169 -4.11 -18.29 -7.39
C CYS A 169 -4.17 -19.74 -7.90
N PRO A 170 -3.06 -20.30 -8.39
CA PRO A 170 -2.97 -21.74 -8.68
C PRO A 170 -3.10 -22.56 -7.39
N ASP A 171 -3.84 -23.68 -7.43
CA ASP A 171 -3.97 -24.58 -6.27
C ASP A 171 -2.66 -25.30 -5.91
N VAL A 172 -1.73 -25.40 -6.87
CA VAL A 172 -0.38 -25.95 -6.70
C VAL A 172 0.61 -24.98 -7.35
N LEU A 173 1.63 -24.58 -6.59
CA LEU A 173 2.78 -23.87 -7.11
C LEU A 173 3.85 -24.90 -7.48
N ASP A 174 4.12 -24.97 -8.79
CA ASP A 174 5.12 -25.86 -9.39
C ASP A 174 6.52 -25.22 -9.27
N PRO A 175 7.53 -25.93 -8.72
CA PRO A 175 8.91 -25.42 -8.64
C PRO A 175 9.57 -25.15 -10.01
N SER A 176 8.95 -25.57 -11.13
CA SER A 176 9.38 -25.16 -12.48
C SER A 176 9.07 -23.68 -12.78
N VAL A 177 8.04 -23.11 -12.15
CA VAL A 177 7.59 -21.73 -12.39
C VAL A 177 8.47 -20.74 -11.62
N THR A 178 9.13 -19.85 -12.36
CA THR A 178 9.99 -18.82 -11.78
C THR A 178 9.32 -17.44 -11.86
N TYR A 179 9.02 -16.86 -10.71
CA TYR A 179 8.57 -15.47 -10.58
C TYR A 179 9.79 -14.55 -10.66
N THR A 180 9.90 -13.80 -11.76
CA THR A 180 10.98 -12.85 -12.02
C THR A 180 10.54 -11.45 -11.60
N GLY A 181 11.26 -10.80 -10.70
CA GLY A 181 10.79 -9.59 -10.03
C GLY A 181 11.89 -8.71 -9.43
N GLY A 182 11.45 -7.62 -8.81
CA GLY A 182 12.33 -6.65 -8.18
C GLY A 182 11.86 -6.26 -6.79
N ALA A 183 12.81 -5.94 -5.90
CA ALA A 183 12.54 -5.47 -4.55
C ALA A 183 12.99 -4.03 -4.31
N ALA A 184 12.34 -3.36 -3.36
CA ALA A 184 12.63 -1.98 -2.94
C ALA A 184 14.06 -1.79 -2.43
N SER A 185 14.75 -2.86 -2.01
CA SER A 185 16.18 -2.88 -1.69
C SER A 185 17.11 -2.60 -2.88
N GLY A 186 16.58 -2.49 -4.10
CA GLY A 186 17.38 -2.43 -5.32
C GLY A 186 17.85 -3.81 -5.78
N GLU A 187 17.16 -4.87 -5.36
CA GLU A 187 17.51 -6.25 -5.70
C GLU A 187 16.68 -6.74 -6.90
N TYR A 188 17.35 -7.36 -7.87
CA TYR A 188 16.70 -8.13 -8.94
C TYR A 188 16.66 -9.60 -8.52
N VAL A 189 15.46 -10.16 -8.35
CA VAL A 189 15.23 -11.42 -7.63
C VAL A 189 14.36 -12.37 -8.44
N LYS A 190 14.71 -13.64 -8.43
CA LYS A 190 13.90 -14.75 -8.96
C LYS A 190 13.43 -15.62 -7.81
N VAL A 191 12.14 -15.94 -7.75
CA VAL A 191 11.53 -16.75 -6.69
C VAL A 191 10.77 -17.93 -7.28
N LYS A 192 10.87 -19.10 -6.66
CA LYS A 192 10.11 -20.31 -6.97
C LYS A 192 9.48 -20.85 -5.68
N PHE A 193 8.38 -21.58 -5.83
CA PHE A 193 7.69 -22.25 -4.72
C PHE A 193 7.39 -23.69 -5.09
N ASP A 194 7.46 -24.56 -4.10
CA ASP A 194 7.05 -25.95 -4.17
C ASP A 194 5.92 -26.18 -3.14
N SER A 195 4.68 -26.31 -3.61
CA SER A 195 3.53 -26.58 -2.74
C SER A 195 3.52 -27.98 -2.14
N ALA A 196 4.18 -28.96 -2.76
CA ALA A 196 4.25 -30.32 -2.24
C ALA A 196 5.25 -30.42 -1.08
N ALA A 197 6.41 -29.78 -1.22
CA ALA A 197 7.43 -29.72 -0.18
C ALA A 197 7.23 -28.57 0.83
N LYS A 198 6.34 -27.60 0.55
CA LYS A 198 6.16 -26.33 1.29
C LYS A 198 7.45 -25.52 1.42
N ARG A 199 8.22 -25.45 0.33
CA ARG A 199 9.52 -24.76 0.30
C ARG A 199 9.57 -23.68 -0.76
N TYR A 200 10.43 -22.68 -0.53
CA TYR A 200 10.76 -21.66 -1.51
C TYR A 200 12.24 -21.72 -1.88
N GLU A 201 12.54 -21.27 -3.10
CA GLU A 201 13.88 -20.96 -3.59
C GLU A 201 13.89 -19.49 -4.02
N MET A 202 14.90 -18.73 -3.60
CA MET A 202 15.03 -17.30 -3.92
C MET A 202 16.47 -17.01 -4.33
N THR A 203 16.64 -16.57 -5.57
CA THR A 203 17.92 -16.18 -6.17
C THR A 203 18.00 -14.67 -6.29
N PHE A 204 18.97 -14.07 -5.62
CA PHE A 204 19.31 -12.65 -5.74
C PHE A 204 20.21 -12.50 -6.97
N VAL A 205 19.62 -12.31 -8.15
CA VAL A 205 20.36 -12.28 -9.42
C VAL A 205 21.31 -11.07 -9.45
N GLU A 206 20.83 -9.92 -8.97
CA GLU A 206 21.67 -8.75 -8.65
C GLU A 206 21.19 -8.16 -7.32
N SER A 207 22.12 -7.71 -6.48
CA SER A 207 21.81 -7.16 -5.16
C SER A 207 22.92 -6.25 -4.64
N PRO A 208 22.60 -5.02 -4.18
CA PRO A 208 23.52 -4.19 -3.39
C PRO A 208 23.49 -4.54 -1.89
N VAL A 209 22.60 -5.44 -1.45
CA VAL A 209 22.40 -5.75 -0.03
C VAL A 209 23.53 -6.64 0.50
N PRO A 210 24.23 -6.24 1.57
CA PRO A 210 25.36 -7.01 2.09
C PRO A 210 24.90 -8.33 2.75
N THR A 211 25.77 -9.34 2.70
CA THR A 211 25.57 -10.63 3.40
C THR A 211 25.74 -10.49 4.92
N SER A 212 26.48 -9.48 5.39
CA SER A 212 26.57 -9.15 6.81
C SER A 212 26.87 -7.66 7.02
N SER A 213 26.45 -7.11 8.17
CA SER A 213 26.66 -5.71 8.53
C SER A 213 28.13 -5.32 8.44
N GLY A 214 28.44 -4.19 7.79
CA GLY A 214 29.81 -3.69 7.62
C GLY A 214 30.58 -4.24 6.41
N GLN A 215 30.00 -5.15 5.62
CA GLN A 215 30.63 -5.64 4.38
C GLN A 215 30.27 -4.77 3.17
N ARG A 216 31.29 -4.46 2.35
CA ARG A 216 31.13 -3.70 1.10
C ARG A 216 31.04 -4.55 -0.17
N ASN A 217 31.83 -5.62 -0.24
CA ASN A 217 32.01 -6.41 -1.48
C ASN A 217 31.17 -7.70 -1.49
N ASP A 218 30.91 -8.28 -0.32
CA ASP A 218 30.16 -9.53 -0.19
C ASP A 218 28.66 -9.26 -0.08
N THR A 219 28.02 -8.95 -1.22
CA THR A 219 26.56 -8.78 -1.33
C THR A 219 25.85 -10.10 -1.59
N ARG A 220 24.51 -10.09 -1.56
CA ARG A 220 23.69 -11.27 -1.92
C ARG A 220 23.78 -11.66 -3.39
N ALA A 221 24.39 -10.85 -4.27
CA ALA A 221 24.39 -11.08 -5.71
C ALA A 221 24.92 -12.47 -6.10
N GLY A 222 24.17 -13.17 -6.94
CA GLY A 222 24.45 -14.55 -7.36
C GLY A 222 24.11 -15.63 -6.33
N LEU A 223 23.68 -15.28 -5.11
CA LEU A 223 23.29 -16.26 -4.10
C LEU A 223 21.85 -16.74 -4.29
N THR A 224 21.66 -18.05 -4.10
CA THR A 224 20.36 -18.69 -3.99
C THR A 224 20.16 -19.22 -2.58
N ILE A 225 19.12 -18.74 -1.89
CA ILE A 225 18.66 -19.29 -0.62
C ILE A 225 17.48 -20.24 -0.84
N ALA A 226 17.37 -21.27 -0.01
CA ALA A 226 16.18 -22.08 0.11
C ALA A 226 15.72 -22.16 1.57
N GLY A 227 14.40 -22.20 1.78
CA GLY A 227 13.79 -22.27 3.10
C GLY A 227 12.37 -22.81 3.03
N ASP A 228 11.75 -23.01 4.19
CA ASP A 228 10.38 -23.48 4.30
C ASP A 228 9.39 -22.30 4.32
N TYR A 229 8.13 -22.55 4.00
CA TYR A 229 7.06 -21.58 4.20
C TYR A 229 5.82 -22.21 4.81
N VAL A 230 4.91 -21.37 5.31
CA VAL A 230 3.58 -21.79 5.77
C VAL A 230 2.50 -20.87 5.18
N HIS A 231 1.30 -21.40 4.98
CA HIS A 231 0.11 -20.56 4.84
C HIS A 231 -0.24 -19.98 6.22
N PRO A 232 -0.85 -18.78 6.28
CA PRO A 232 -1.12 -18.11 7.53
C PRO A 232 -2.35 -18.62 8.31
N ASP A 233 -3.04 -19.66 7.83
CA ASP A 233 -4.20 -20.28 8.50
C ASP A 233 -3.93 -20.57 9.98
N GLY A 234 -4.87 -20.16 10.84
CA GLY A 234 -4.77 -20.38 12.30
C GLY A 234 -3.70 -19.54 13.01
N THR A 235 -3.09 -18.55 12.33
CA THR A 235 -2.12 -17.62 12.92
C THR A 235 -2.69 -16.21 13.06
N ALA A 236 -1.96 -15.30 13.73
CA ALA A 236 -2.30 -13.87 13.77
C ALA A 236 -2.22 -13.15 12.41
N LEU A 237 -1.71 -13.83 11.37
CA LEU A 237 -1.66 -13.35 9.98
C LEU A 237 -2.75 -14.00 9.11
N ALA A 238 -3.68 -14.75 9.71
CA ALA A 238 -4.76 -15.38 8.95
C ALA A 238 -5.61 -14.31 8.24
N LEU A 239 -5.84 -14.55 6.95
CA LEU A 239 -6.70 -13.77 6.08
C LEU A 239 -8.16 -14.23 6.22
N PRO A 240 -9.13 -13.38 5.87
CA PRO A 240 -10.57 -13.63 6.02
C PRO A 240 -11.11 -14.93 5.43
N SER A 241 -10.53 -15.44 4.35
CA SER A 241 -10.98 -16.67 3.71
C SER A 241 -9.87 -17.71 3.59
N ALA A 242 -10.24 -18.99 3.67
CA ALA A 242 -9.30 -20.10 3.44
C ALA A 242 -8.61 -19.98 2.07
N ARG A 243 -9.33 -19.54 1.03
CA ARG A 243 -8.77 -19.29 -0.30
C ARG A 243 -7.70 -18.21 -0.29
N GLN A 244 -7.93 -17.08 0.38
CA GLN A 244 -6.90 -16.04 0.55
C GLN A 244 -5.67 -16.59 1.28
N ASN A 245 -5.85 -17.42 2.32
CA ASN A 245 -4.75 -18.07 3.02
C ASN A 245 -3.95 -19.03 2.11
N ARG A 246 -4.61 -19.84 1.26
CA ARG A 246 -3.91 -20.68 0.26
C ARG A 246 -3.04 -19.85 -0.67
N CYS A 247 -3.47 -18.64 -1.02
CA CYS A 247 -2.75 -17.73 -1.89
C CYS A 247 -1.68 -16.88 -1.15
N ALA A 248 -1.55 -17.01 0.17
CA ALA A 248 -0.59 -16.28 0.98
C ALA A 248 0.50 -17.19 1.55
N ILE A 249 1.75 -16.72 1.48
CA ILE A 249 2.96 -17.47 1.82
C ILE A 249 3.73 -16.68 2.88
N VAL A 250 3.83 -17.22 4.08
CA VAL A 250 4.64 -16.66 5.17
C VAL A 250 5.99 -17.37 5.17
N LEU A 251 7.05 -16.64 4.80
CA LEU A 251 8.40 -17.19 4.70
C LEU A 251 8.97 -17.56 6.08
N LYS A 252 9.78 -18.63 6.13
CA LYS A 252 10.67 -18.96 7.24
C LYS A 252 12.13 -18.74 6.84
N ASN A 253 13.04 -18.81 7.82
CA ASN A 253 14.49 -18.68 7.61
C ASN A 253 14.95 -19.54 6.43
N GLY A 254 15.83 -18.96 5.60
CA GLY A 254 16.39 -19.62 4.42
C GLY A 254 17.92 -19.52 4.43
N LYS A 255 18.58 -20.43 3.71
CA LYS A 255 20.05 -20.45 3.62
C LYS A 255 20.52 -20.93 2.25
N THR A 256 21.76 -20.59 1.89
CA THR A 256 22.42 -21.18 0.72
C THR A 256 22.67 -22.66 0.94
N ALA A 257 22.78 -23.44 -0.14
CA ALA A 257 23.06 -24.88 -0.08
C ALA A 257 24.40 -25.19 0.63
N SER A 258 25.40 -24.31 0.49
CA SER A 258 26.68 -24.35 1.19
C SER A 258 26.60 -23.96 2.67
N GLY A 259 25.51 -23.34 3.12
CA GLY A 259 25.40 -22.72 4.44
C GLY A 259 26.21 -21.42 4.60
N SER A 260 26.88 -20.93 3.55
CA SER A 260 27.71 -19.72 3.59
C SER A 260 26.93 -18.43 3.86
N TYR A 261 25.62 -18.42 3.57
CA TYR A 261 24.73 -17.30 3.86
C TYR A 261 23.38 -17.81 4.37
N THR A 262 22.81 -17.10 5.34
CA THR A 262 21.51 -17.40 5.95
C THR A 262 20.72 -16.10 6.13
N VAL A 263 19.46 -16.08 5.75
CA VAL A 263 18.51 -15.03 6.11
C VAL A 263 17.78 -15.40 7.39
N ALA A 264 17.88 -14.54 8.40
CA ALA A 264 17.10 -14.64 9.63
C ALA A 264 15.86 -13.77 9.49
N ILE A 265 14.67 -14.38 9.54
CA ILE A 265 13.39 -13.69 9.47
C ILE A 265 12.93 -13.37 10.89
N ASN A 266 12.53 -12.11 11.12
CA ASN A 266 11.90 -11.68 12.35
C ASN A 266 10.53 -12.38 12.50
N PRO A 267 10.32 -13.25 13.51
CA PRO A 267 9.07 -14.01 13.64
C PRO A 267 7.87 -13.15 14.04
N LYS A 268 8.09 -11.88 14.46
CA LYS A 268 7.01 -10.93 14.76
C LYS A 268 6.52 -10.17 13.53
N ALA A 269 7.37 -10.04 12.51
CA ALA A 269 7.09 -9.36 11.24
C ALA A 269 7.65 -10.16 10.06
N PRO A 270 7.23 -11.42 9.86
CA PRO A 270 7.75 -12.25 8.79
C PRO A 270 7.30 -11.70 7.43
N PRO A 271 8.13 -11.78 6.37
CA PRO A 271 7.69 -11.44 5.03
C PRO A 271 6.54 -12.36 4.59
N VAL A 272 5.45 -11.74 4.14
CA VAL A 272 4.31 -12.42 3.52
C VAL A 272 4.36 -12.12 2.02
N LEU A 273 4.09 -13.13 1.20
CA LEU A 273 3.99 -13.04 -0.25
C LEU A 273 2.60 -13.54 -0.67
N PHE A 274 1.88 -12.72 -1.42
CA PHE A 274 0.59 -13.03 -2.02
C PHE A 274 0.80 -13.44 -3.46
N VAL A 275 0.38 -14.64 -3.81
CA VAL A 275 0.48 -15.22 -5.15
C VAL A 275 -0.88 -15.12 -5.83
N GLY A 276 -0.94 -14.71 -7.09
CA GLY A 276 -2.18 -14.68 -7.85
C GLY A 276 -2.02 -14.15 -9.27
N HIS A 277 -2.88 -14.59 -10.20
CA HIS A 277 -2.91 -14.11 -11.59
C HIS A 277 -1.55 -14.08 -12.33
N GLY A 278 -0.61 -15.00 -12.03
CA GLY A 278 0.74 -15.02 -12.62
C GLY A 278 1.73 -14.03 -12.00
N LEU A 279 1.43 -13.53 -10.79
CA LEU A 279 2.14 -12.48 -10.09
C LEU A 279 2.35 -12.88 -8.62
N VAL A 280 3.44 -12.39 -8.02
CA VAL A 280 3.75 -12.49 -6.59
C VAL A 280 4.09 -11.10 -6.08
N VAL A 281 3.40 -10.64 -5.03
CA VAL A 281 3.61 -9.32 -4.40
C VAL A 281 3.68 -9.48 -2.88
N GLY A 282 4.48 -8.66 -2.20
CA GLY A 282 4.59 -8.71 -0.73
C GLY A 282 5.97 -8.26 -0.27
N GLY A 283 6.66 -9.08 0.55
CA GLY A 283 8.02 -8.79 1.01
C GLY A 283 9.02 -9.94 0.81
N ILE A 284 10.28 -9.60 0.55
CA ILE A 284 11.43 -10.51 0.67
C ILE A 284 12.18 -10.29 2.00
N PRO A 285 13.03 -11.23 2.46
CA PRO A 285 13.79 -11.09 3.70
C PRO A 285 14.70 -9.86 3.72
N GLY A 286 14.56 -9.03 4.76
CA GLY A 286 15.36 -7.83 4.96
C GLY A 286 16.80 -8.12 5.41
N ALA A 287 17.54 -7.08 5.78
CA ALA A 287 18.93 -7.14 6.21
C ALA A 287 19.27 -5.98 7.15
N THR A 288 20.40 -6.08 7.87
CA THR A 288 21.05 -4.92 8.47
C THR A 288 22.07 -4.35 7.50
N VAL A 289 21.92 -3.08 7.12
CA VAL A 289 22.85 -2.36 6.24
C VAL A 289 23.65 -1.35 7.07
N GLN A 290 24.97 -1.35 6.88
CA GLN A 290 25.92 -0.54 7.63
C GLN A 290 27.27 -0.52 6.91
N ASP A 291 27.97 0.62 6.93
CA ASP A 291 29.37 0.75 6.53
C ASP A 291 30.06 1.74 7.48
N ASN A 292 31.31 1.45 7.86
CA ASN A 292 32.14 2.38 8.65
C ASN A 292 32.69 3.53 7.78
N GLY A 293 32.59 3.42 6.46
CA GLY A 293 33.17 4.34 5.50
C GLY A 293 34.69 4.21 5.43
N LEU A 294 35.34 5.33 5.10
CA LEU A 294 36.78 5.43 4.86
C LEU A 294 37.34 6.60 5.65
N GLU A 295 38.28 6.36 6.56
CA GLU A 295 38.93 7.46 7.28
C GLU A 295 39.77 8.30 6.31
N PHE A 296 39.43 9.58 6.18
CA PHE A 296 40.16 10.54 5.35
C PHE A 296 41.19 11.33 6.16
N SER A 297 40.81 11.81 7.34
CA SER A 297 41.72 12.47 8.29
C SER A 297 41.08 12.69 9.64
N GLY A 298 41.77 12.38 10.73
CA GLY A 298 41.42 12.82 12.09
C GLY A 298 40.05 12.38 12.58
N GLY A 299 39.64 11.14 12.27
CA GLY A 299 38.31 10.62 12.62
C GLY A 299 37.16 11.10 11.71
N LEU A 300 37.45 11.80 10.60
CA LEU A 300 36.45 12.07 9.56
C LEU A 300 36.37 10.90 8.58
N PHE A 301 35.20 10.27 8.50
CA PHE A 301 34.91 9.16 7.60
C PHE A 301 34.10 9.63 6.38
N LEU A 302 34.50 9.19 5.19
CA LEU A 302 33.79 9.37 3.92
C LEU A 302 32.94 8.13 3.61
N GLY A 303 31.70 8.32 3.17
CA GLY A 303 30.82 7.21 2.75
C GLY A 303 30.48 6.22 3.86
N ALA A 304 30.40 6.65 5.12
CA ALA A 304 29.90 5.81 6.20
C ALA A 304 28.36 5.73 6.16
N VAL A 305 27.82 4.54 6.41
CA VAL A 305 26.38 4.26 6.41
C VAL A 305 25.97 3.87 7.83
N PRO A 306 25.05 4.61 8.47
CA PRO A 306 24.63 4.31 9.83
C PRO A 306 23.86 2.98 9.86
N PRO A 307 24.09 2.11 10.86
CA PRO A 307 23.41 0.83 10.96
C PRO A 307 21.90 1.02 10.94
N ARG A 308 21.22 0.27 10.08
CA ARG A 308 19.76 0.18 10.06
C ARG A 308 19.33 -1.24 9.70
N THR A 309 18.35 -1.75 10.44
CA THR A 309 17.79 -3.07 10.21
C THR A 309 16.44 -2.95 9.52
N PHE A 310 16.30 -3.67 8.41
CA PHE A 310 15.05 -3.85 7.68
C PHE A 310 14.55 -5.26 7.96
N ASP A 311 13.30 -5.42 8.40
CA ASP A 311 12.68 -6.75 8.60
C ASP A 311 12.35 -7.41 7.25
N SER A 312 11.90 -6.61 6.28
CA SER A 312 11.57 -7.04 4.92
C SER A 312 11.71 -5.90 3.92
N TYR A 313 11.87 -6.24 2.64
CA TYR A 313 11.80 -5.28 1.54
C TYR A 313 10.59 -5.58 0.65
N PRO A 314 9.75 -4.59 0.31
CA PRO A 314 8.68 -4.70 -0.67
C PRO A 314 9.15 -5.33 -1.97
N PHE A 315 8.38 -6.27 -2.52
CA PHE A 315 8.71 -7.04 -3.70
C PHE A 315 7.48 -7.23 -4.60
N ILE A 316 7.74 -7.27 -5.91
CA ILE A 316 6.79 -7.69 -6.93
C ILE A 316 7.53 -8.48 -8.02
N GLY A 317 6.95 -9.59 -8.46
CA GLY A 317 7.49 -10.45 -9.52
C GLY A 317 6.42 -11.20 -10.30
N PHE A 318 6.78 -11.69 -11.48
CA PHE A 318 5.84 -12.20 -12.48
C PHE A 318 6.31 -13.55 -13.04
N SER A 319 5.40 -14.49 -13.27
CA SER A 319 5.72 -15.79 -13.88
C SER A 319 5.96 -15.69 -15.39
N HIS A 320 5.52 -14.60 -16.01
CA HIS A 320 5.75 -14.28 -17.43
C HIS A 320 6.16 -12.83 -17.59
N THR A 321 7.22 -12.60 -18.38
CA THR A 321 7.71 -11.27 -18.75
C THR A 321 7.93 -11.18 -20.25
N VAL A 322 7.94 -9.95 -20.80
CA VAL A 322 8.26 -9.72 -22.21
C VAL A 322 9.75 -9.49 -22.43
N THR A 323 10.26 -9.93 -23.59
CA THR A 323 11.67 -9.80 -24.02
C THR A 323 11.86 -8.82 -25.18
N ASP A 324 10.76 -8.32 -25.73
CA ASP A 324 10.71 -7.39 -26.85
C ASP A 324 10.31 -5.99 -26.34
N PHE A 325 11.26 -5.05 -26.40
CA PHE A 325 11.04 -3.70 -25.87
C PHE A 325 10.06 -2.87 -26.73
N THR A 326 9.79 -3.27 -27.97
CA THR A 326 8.82 -2.55 -28.82
C THR A 326 7.40 -2.59 -28.23
N GLN A 327 7.10 -3.60 -27.41
CA GLN A 327 5.84 -3.74 -26.67
C GLN A 327 5.76 -2.84 -25.42
N VAL A 328 6.88 -2.22 -25.03
CA VAL A 328 7.01 -1.29 -23.89
C VAL A 328 6.98 0.17 -24.37
N ALA A 329 6.91 0.42 -25.67
CA ALA A 329 6.85 1.76 -26.23
C ALA A 329 5.52 2.45 -25.89
N GLY A 330 5.59 3.66 -25.32
CA GLY A 330 4.42 4.41 -24.88
C GLY A 330 4.73 5.45 -23.82
N THR A 331 3.72 6.27 -23.50
CA THR A 331 3.79 7.28 -22.43
C THR A 331 3.22 6.71 -21.14
N TYR A 332 3.99 6.85 -20.06
CA TYR A 332 3.68 6.31 -18.74
C TYR A 332 3.68 7.41 -17.66
N ASN A 333 2.98 7.14 -16.57
CA ASN A 333 3.19 7.75 -15.26
C ASN A 333 4.00 6.76 -14.41
N GLU A 334 5.13 7.20 -13.85
CA GLU A 334 5.96 6.45 -12.89
C GLU A 334 5.64 6.92 -11.47
N LEU A 335 5.15 6.01 -10.62
CA LEU A 335 5.07 6.21 -9.17
C LEU A 335 6.09 5.29 -8.49
N GLY A 336 6.97 5.87 -7.67
CA GLY A 336 8.06 5.13 -7.05
C GLY A 336 8.46 5.69 -5.69
N PHE A 337 9.31 4.93 -5.01
CA PHE A 337 9.85 5.26 -3.70
C PHE A 337 11.34 4.87 -3.66
N ARG A 338 12.16 5.76 -3.08
CA ARG A 338 13.58 5.52 -2.84
C ARG A 338 13.94 5.77 -1.38
N VAL A 339 14.98 5.09 -0.93
CA VAL A 339 15.72 5.43 0.28
C VAL A 339 17.20 5.43 -0.01
N THR A 340 17.90 6.47 0.41
CA THR A 340 19.36 6.58 0.33
C THR A 340 19.91 6.72 1.73
N PRO A 341 20.92 5.93 2.16
CA PRO A 341 21.57 6.13 3.46
C PRO A 341 22.46 7.38 3.51
N GLU A 342 22.75 7.95 2.34
CA GLU A 342 23.33 9.27 2.12
C GLU A 342 22.36 10.38 2.54
N GLY A 343 22.85 11.38 3.29
CA GLY A 343 22.06 12.52 3.72
C GLY A 343 22.89 13.75 4.13
N THR A 344 22.20 14.80 4.57
CA THR A 344 22.74 16.07 5.03
C THR A 344 22.94 16.08 6.57
N PRO A 345 23.75 16.99 7.15
CA PRO A 345 23.95 17.05 8.60
C PRO A 345 22.68 17.43 9.36
N SER A 346 21.75 18.13 8.68
CA SER A 346 20.41 18.46 9.19
C SER A 346 19.53 17.22 9.44
N GLN A 347 19.78 16.13 8.69
CA GLN A 347 19.05 14.87 8.83
C GLN A 347 19.71 13.92 9.85
N SER A 348 20.83 14.30 10.47
CA SER A 348 21.46 13.54 11.56
C SER A 348 21.10 14.11 12.93
N ALA A 349 20.74 13.23 13.87
CA ALA A 349 20.46 13.60 15.26
C ALA A 349 21.65 14.25 16.00
N SER A 350 22.87 14.14 15.46
CA SER A 350 24.09 14.72 16.03
C SER A 350 24.43 16.12 15.48
N GLY A 351 23.90 16.50 14.32
CA GLY A 351 24.26 17.75 13.61
C GLY A 351 25.71 17.82 13.08
N VAL A 352 26.57 16.81 13.31
CA VAL A 352 27.99 16.78 12.90
C VAL A 352 28.31 15.72 11.84
N HIS A 353 27.31 14.94 11.43
CA HIS A 353 27.48 13.75 10.60
C HIS A 353 26.53 13.77 9.40
N TRP A 354 27.03 13.42 8.21
CA TRP A 354 26.32 13.45 6.92
C TRP A 354 25.43 12.21 6.69
N PHE A 355 24.74 11.75 7.74
CA PHE A 355 24.18 10.39 7.79
C PHE A 355 22.69 10.39 8.15
N GLY A 356 21.89 9.75 7.30
CA GLY A 356 20.46 9.54 7.51
C GLY A 356 19.84 8.88 6.29
N TRP A 357 18.92 7.94 6.51
CA TRP A 357 18.20 7.28 5.42
C TRP A 357 17.12 8.22 4.86
N GLU A 358 17.50 9.15 3.97
CA GLU A 358 16.58 10.07 3.29
C GLU A 358 15.58 9.28 2.44
N THR A 359 14.31 9.66 2.50
CA THR A 359 13.23 9.01 1.74
C THR A 359 12.73 9.92 0.64
N GLN A 360 12.41 9.35 -0.52
CA GLN A 360 11.98 10.14 -1.66
C GLN A 360 10.84 9.47 -2.41
N ALA A 361 9.85 10.29 -2.77
CA ALA A 361 8.86 9.94 -3.76
C ALA A 361 9.39 10.16 -5.18
N ILE A 362 9.09 9.23 -6.08
CA ILE A 362 9.18 9.45 -7.53
C ILE A 362 7.75 9.64 -8.03
N GLN A 363 7.49 10.79 -8.63
CA GLN A 363 6.29 11.03 -9.41
C GLN A 363 6.71 11.68 -10.72
N ALA A 364 6.76 10.88 -11.79
CA ALA A 364 7.18 11.33 -13.11
C ALA A 364 6.18 10.91 -14.18
N SER A 365 6.25 11.53 -15.35
CA SER A 365 5.71 10.97 -16.59
C SER A 365 6.81 10.93 -17.62
N GLN A 366 6.85 9.92 -18.48
CA GLN A 366 7.92 9.76 -19.47
C GLN A 366 7.43 8.93 -20.65
N THR A 367 8.06 9.10 -21.81
CA THR A 367 7.75 8.28 -22.99
C THR A 367 8.92 7.39 -23.33
N PHE A 368 8.70 6.07 -23.34
CA PHE A 368 9.67 5.11 -23.86
C PHE A 368 9.43 4.91 -25.36
N ASN A 369 10.51 4.98 -26.12
CA ASN A 369 10.51 4.74 -27.57
C ASN A 369 10.85 3.27 -27.84
N ALA A 370 10.44 2.75 -29.00
CA ALA A 370 10.60 1.33 -29.35
C ALA A 370 12.07 0.86 -29.46
N ASP A 371 13.02 1.79 -29.56
CA ASP A 371 14.48 1.53 -29.59
C ASP A 371 15.12 1.46 -28.20
N GLY A 372 14.33 1.59 -27.12
CA GLY A 372 14.81 1.64 -25.75
C GLY A 372 15.12 3.03 -25.21
N SER A 373 15.14 4.07 -26.06
CA SER A 373 15.38 5.44 -25.61
C SER A 373 14.18 6.02 -24.84
N CYS A 374 14.42 7.05 -24.04
CA CYS A 374 13.42 7.69 -23.19
C CYS A 374 13.36 9.18 -23.51
N THR A 375 12.15 9.67 -23.84
CA THR A 375 11.85 11.07 -24.10
C THR A 375 11.26 11.70 -22.84
N PRO A 376 11.92 12.70 -22.22
CA PRO A 376 11.43 13.25 -20.97
C PRO A 376 10.27 14.23 -21.16
N ASP A 377 9.38 14.32 -20.16
CA ASP A 377 8.38 15.40 -20.05
C ASP A 377 8.89 16.55 -19.14
N ALA A 378 7.98 17.43 -18.69
CA ALA A 378 8.28 18.50 -17.75
C ALA A 378 8.43 18.06 -16.27
N SER A 379 8.36 16.77 -15.95
CA SER A 379 8.48 16.24 -14.58
C SER A 379 9.93 15.99 -14.17
N GLN A 380 10.17 16.13 -12.86
CA GLN A 380 11.52 16.27 -12.29
C GLN A 380 12.40 15.02 -12.42
N TYR A 381 11.81 13.82 -12.53
CA TYR A 381 12.54 12.55 -12.59
C TYR A 381 12.35 11.78 -13.89
N SER A 382 11.68 12.39 -14.88
CA SER A 382 11.43 11.79 -16.19
C SER A 382 12.72 11.36 -16.87
N CYS A 383 12.87 10.07 -17.17
CA CYS A 383 14.08 9.45 -17.75
C CYS A 383 15.36 9.52 -16.89
N PHE A 384 15.28 10.01 -15.64
CA PHE A 384 16.44 10.12 -14.73
C PHE A 384 16.57 8.93 -13.76
N SER A 385 15.54 8.10 -13.62
CA SER A 385 15.49 7.07 -12.58
C SER A 385 16.65 6.07 -12.67
N THR A 386 17.11 5.73 -13.88
CA THR A 386 18.09 4.66 -14.11
C THR A 386 19.01 4.85 -15.34
N GLY A 387 18.82 5.90 -16.14
CA GLY A 387 19.50 6.08 -17.44
C GLY A 387 18.79 5.38 -18.61
N ALA A 388 19.19 5.73 -19.83
CA ALA A 388 18.63 5.23 -21.10
C ALA A 388 19.73 5.21 -22.18
N PRO A 389 19.62 4.40 -23.26
CA PRO A 389 18.51 3.52 -23.61
C PRO A 389 18.49 2.19 -22.84
N TRP A 390 17.29 1.62 -22.71
CA TRP A 390 17.03 0.28 -22.20
C TRP A 390 17.35 -0.80 -23.24
N LYS A 391 17.87 -1.94 -22.78
CA LYS A 391 18.22 -3.09 -23.63
C LYS A 391 17.83 -4.39 -22.94
N LEU A 392 17.47 -5.41 -23.73
CA LEU A 392 17.19 -6.76 -23.20
C LEU A 392 18.42 -7.30 -22.47
N ARG A 393 18.27 -7.60 -21.16
CA ARG A 393 19.30 -8.28 -20.37
C ARG A 393 19.43 -9.72 -20.88
N ARG A 394 20.67 -10.21 -20.93
CA ARG A 394 21.00 -11.58 -21.34
C ARG A 394 21.72 -12.29 -20.20
N ASN A 395 21.47 -13.58 -20.10
CA ASN A 395 22.24 -14.48 -19.26
C ASN A 395 23.66 -14.65 -19.81
N ALA A 396 24.56 -15.25 -19.02
CA ALA A 396 25.95 -15.51 -19.43
C ALA A 396 26.06 -16.43 -20.67
N ASP A 397 25.05 -17.25 -20.95
CA ASP A 397 24.94 -18.09 -22.15
C ASP A 397 24.36 -17.35 -23.38
N GLY A 398 24.04 -16.05 -23.24
CA GLY A 398 23.44 -15.21 -24.28
C GLY A 398 21.92 -15.33 -24.41
N THR A 399 21.25 -16.22 -23.67
CA THR A 399 19.78 -16.34 -23.68
C THR A 399 19.10 -15.08 -23.10
N PRO A 400 17.88 -14.74 -23.52
CA PRO A 400 17.10 -13.66 -22.90
C PRO A 400 16.86 -13.93 -21.41
N ASP A 401 17.11 -12.93 -20.56
CA ASP A 401 16.87 -13.05 -19.11
C ASP A 401 15.45 -12.63 -18.69
N GLY A 402 14.62 -12.14 -19.63
CA GLY A 402 13.24 -11.75 -19.35
C GLY A 402 13.08 -10.40 -18.65
N VAL A 403 14.12 -9.57 -18.62
CA VAL A 403 14.09 -8.19 -18.11
C VAL A 403 14.92 -7.27 -19.00
N PHE A 404 14.71 -5.97 -18.89
CA PHE A 404 15.53 -4.97 -19.57
C PHE A 404 16.46 -4.28 -18.57
N THR A 405 17.68 -3.98 -18.98
CA THR A 405 18.66 -3.22 -18.21
C THR A 405 18.93 -1.88 -18.89
N SER A 406 19.09 -0.82 -18.11
CA SER A 406 19.53 0.47 -18.63
C SER A 406 21.06 0.54 -18.74
N GLY A 407 21.57 1.37 -19.66
CA GLY A 407 22.98 1.73 -19.62
C GLY A 407 23.29 2.54 -18.35
N ALA A 408 24.40 2.21 -17.68
CA ALA A 408 24.99 3.11 -16.69
C ALA A 408 25.34 4.44 -17.37
N ASN A 409 24.95 5.56 -16.77
CA ASN A 409 25.16 6.88 -17.33
C ASN A 409 26.23 7.62 -16.51
N PRO A 410 27.46 7.81 -17.04
CA PRO A 410 28.56 8.43 -16.31
C PRO A 410 28.40 9.96 -16.15
N ASP A 411 27.56 10.59 -16.99
CA ASP A 411 27.27 12.03 -16.94
C ASP A 411 26.09 12.35 -16.02
N LEU A 412 25.21 11.37 -15.78
CA LEU A 412 24.37 11.40 -14.59
C LEU A 412 25.28 11.28 -13.38
N ARG A 413 25.51 12.43 -12.74
CA ARG A 413 25.47 12.48 -11.28
C ARG A 413 24.10 11.94 -10.90
N TYR A 414 23.99 10.61 -10.73
CA TYR A 414 22.80 10.01 -10.16
C TYR A 414 22.47 10.84 -8.93
N PRO A 415 21.23 11.37 -8.83
CA PRO A 415 20.94 12.32 -7.79
C PRO A 415 21.19 11.59 -6.48
N ALA A 416 22.27 11.97 -5.79
CA ALA A 416 22.35 11.86 -4.36
C ALA A 416 21.10 12.58 -3.85
N VAL A 417 20.07 11.80 -3.54
CA VAL A 417 18.78 12.35 -3.16
C VAL A 417 18.90 12.70 -1.69
N GLY A 418 19.51 13.86 -1.48
CA GLY A 418 20.42 14.10 -0.37
C GLY A 418 21.59 14.91 -0.92
N VAL A 419 21.32 16.18 -1.22
CA VAL A 419 22.12 17.10 -2.05
C VAL A 419 23.55 17.42 -1.58
N GLU A 420 24.12 16.68 -0.63
CA GLU A 420 25.38 17.02 0.05
C GLU A 420 26.32 15.82 0.34
N VAL A 421 26.20 14.66 -0.31
CA VAL A 421 27.32 13.71 -0.25
C VAL A 421 28.52 14.22 -1.04
N PHE A 422 29.66 14.23 -0.35
CA PHE A 422 30.99 14.40 -0.92
C PHE A 422 31.42 13.12 -1.67
N GLN A 423 30.68 12.76 -2.72
CA GLN A 423 31.12 11.71 -3.64
C GLN A 423 32.35 12.22 -4.40
N PHE A 424 33.52 11.65 -4.09
CA PHE A 424 34.76 11.91 -4.83
C PHE A 424 34.71 11.23 -6.20
N LEU A 425 33.90 11.80 -7.10
CA LEU A 425 33.68 11.38 -8.48
C LEU A 425 34.95 11.53 -9.34
N VAL A 426 35.88 10.57 -9.20
CA VAL A 426 36.98 10.34 -10.16
C VAL A 426 36.71 9.08 -11.00
N SER A 427 35.82 8.20 -10.55
CA SER A 427 35.16 7.16 -11.36
C SER A 427 33.66 7.47 -11.48
N PRO A 428 32.98 7.06 -12.58
CA PRO A 428 31.52 7.10 -12.67
C PRO A 428 30.88 5.89 -11.97
N SER A 429 29.62 6.03 -11.54
CA SER A 429 28.85 4.92 -10.98
C SER A 429 28.35 3.98 -12.06
N LEU A 430 28.38 2.67 -11.76
CA LEU A 430 27.81 1.60 -12.57
C LEU A 430 26.43 1.13 -12.06
N ALA A 431 25.85 1.86 -11.12
CA ALA A 431 24.46 1.66 -10.73
C ALA A 431 23.56 1.86 -11.95
N HIS A 432 22.50 1.07 -12.05
CA HIS A 432 21.68 0.99 -13.25
C HIS A 432 20.28 0.47 -12.89
N GLY A 433 19.39 0.45 -13.88
CA GLY A 433 18.02 -0.02 -13.74
C GLY A 433 17.82 -1.42 -14.25
N ILE A 434 16.93 -2.16 -13.57
CA ILE A 434 16.30 -3.35 -14.11
C ILE A 434 14.80 -3.05 -14.25
N MET A 435 14.29 -3.08 -15.48
CA MET A 435 12.87 -2.99 -15.79
C MET A 435 12.33 -4.40 -16.03
N ILE A 436 11.46 -4.84 -15.13
CA ILE A 436 10.70 -6.08 -15.23
C ILE A 436 9.33 -5.73 -15.81
N VAL A 437 9.02 -6.21 -17.01
CA VAL A 437 7.72 -5.98 -17.65
C VAL A 437 6.93 -7.28 -17.64
N GLY A 438 6.10 -7.43 -16.61
CA GLY A 438 5.27 -8.61 -16.40
C GLY A 438 4.05 -8.64 -17.32
N LYS A 439 3.65 -9.84 -17.76
CA LYS A 439 2.37 -10.05 -18.46
C LYS A 439 1.34 -10.61 -17.48
N VAL A 440 0.26 -9.86 -17.26
CA VAL A 440 -0.83 -10.19 -16.33
C VAL A 440 -2.14 -10.19 -17.09
N GLY A 441 -2.62 -11.37 -17.49
CA GLY A 441 -3.63 -11.48 -18.55
C GLY A 441 -3.12 -10.84 -19.84
N ASP A 442 -3.90 -9.94 -20.44
CA ASP A 442 -3.51 -9.17 -21.65
C ASP A 442 -2.85 -7.82 -21.33
N GLN A 443 -2.45 -7.58 -20.08
CA GLN A 443 -1.91 -6.31 -19.63
C GLN A 443 -0.40 -6.44 -19.35
N LEU A 444 0.37 -5.44 -19.78
CA LEU A 444 1.78 -5.32 -19.45
C LEU A 444 1.94 -4.40 -18.24
N VAL A 445 2.65 -4.89 -17.22
CA VAL A 445 2.91 -4.20 -15.95
C VAL A 445 4.42 -3.96 -15.83
N PRO A 446 4.92 -2.77 -16.21
CA PRO A 446 6.32 -2.42 -16.03
C PRO A 446 6.60 -2.00 -14.58
N VAL A 447 7.63 -2.60 -14.00
CA VAL A 447 8.22 -2.24 -12.71
C VAL A 447 9.69 -1.95 -12.94
N ILE A 448 10.20 -0.85 -12.38
CA ILE A 448 11.63 -0.53 -12.36
C ILE A 448 12.15 -0.74 -10.94
N VAL A 449 13.30 -1.41 -10.82
CA VAL A 449 14.18 -1.33 -9.64
C VAL A 449 15.53 -0.75 -10.04
N ARG A 450 16.18 -0.07 -9.10
CA ARG A 450 17.55 0.43 -9.30
C ARG A 450 18.53 -0.43 -8.52
N VAL A 451 19.46 -1.08 -9.22
CA VAL A 451 20.55 -1.82 -8.62
C VAL A 451 21.66 -0.83 -8.26
N GLY A 452 21.97 -0.73 -6.98
CA GLY A 452 23.05 0.10 -6.46
C GLY A 452 24.44 -0.43 -6.84
N TYR A 453 25.47 0.40 -6.66
CA TYR A 453 26.86 0.05 -6.97
C TYR A 453 27.82 0.44 -5.85
N ILE A 454 28.59 -0.53 -5.37
CA ILE A 454 29.59 -0.34 -4.32
C ILE A 454 30.94 -0.80 -4.88
N LYS A 455 31.99 0.00 -4.66
CA LYS A 455 33.36 -0.32 -5.03
C LYS A 455 34.32 0.14 -3.94
N ASP A 456 35.02 -0.81 -3.35
CA ASP A 456 36.18 -0.51 -2.51
C ASP A 456 37.41 -0.19 -3.38
N GLY A 457 37.90 1.05 -3.29
CA GLY A 457 39.11 1.54 -3.95
C GLY A 457 40.43 1.04 -3.35
N GLN A 458 40.41 0.10 -2.41
CA GLN A 458 41.59 -0.57 -1.83
C GLN A 458 42.60 0.42 -1.23
N GLY A 459 42.09 1.45 -0.54
CA GLY A 459 42.89 2.50 0.11
C GLY A 459 43.19 3.72 -0.78
N ASN A 460 42.89 3.65 -2.09
CA ASN A 460 42.86 4.85 -2.93
C ASN A 460 41.49 5.54 -2.80
N VAL A 461 41.38 6.51 -1.88
CA VAL A 461 40.17 7.32 -1.61
C VAL A 461 39.43 7.78 -2.88
N LEU A 462 40.15 8.10 -3.97
CA LEU A 462 39.58 8.58 -5.23
C LEU A 462 38.94 7.48 -6.10
N ALA A 463 39.17 6.21 -5.79
CA ALA A 463 38.64 5.05 -6.51
C ALA A 463 37.50 4.34 -5.77
N HIS A 464 37.12 4.80 -4.57
CA HIS A 464 35.98 4.27 -3.84
C HIS A 464 34.68 4.87 -4.37
N MET A 465 33.64 4.06 -4.37
CA MET A 465 32.29 4.45 -4.77
C MET A 465 31.27 3.77 -3.87
N LEU A 466 30.32 4.55 -3.39
CA LEU A 466 29.12 4.07 -2.72
C LEU A 466 27.94 4.72 -3.44
N ASP A 467 27.03 3.90 -3.93
CA ASP A 467 25.81 4.30 -4.63
C ASP A 467 24.72 3.28 -4.29
N ASP A 468 24.37 3.22 -3.00
CA ASP A 468 23.50 2.23 -2.36
C ASP A 468 22.05 2.74 -2.23
N GLN A 469 21.53 3.33 -3.30
CA GLN A 469 20.13 3.72 -3.37
C GLN A 469 19.23 2.49 -3.50
N ALA A 470 18.42 2.26 -2.47
CA ALA A 470 17.31 1.33 -2.50
C ALA A 470 16.12 2.02 -3.19
N GLY A 471 15.52 1.42 -4.22
CA GLY A 471 14.31 1.98 -4.82
C GLY A 471 13.58 1.08 -5.81
N PHE A 472 12.26 1.24 -5.84
CA PHE A 472 11.36 0.57 -6.77
C PHE A 472 10.22 1.50 -7.23
N SER A 473 9.72 1.26 -8.44
CA SER A 473 8.71 2.10 -9.10
C SER A 473 7.77 1.26 -9.95
N LEU A 474 6.47 1.58 -9.92
CA LEU A 474 5.46 1.06 -10.84
C LEU A 474 5.23 2.07 -11.96
N LEU A 475 5.11 1.59 -13.19
CA LEU A 475 4.65 2.41 -14.31
C LEU A 475 3.25 2.01 -14.77
N ALA A 476 2.45 3.01 -15.07
CA ALA A 476 1.12 2.86 -15.63
C ALA A 476 0.97 3.70 -16.89
N PRO A 477 0.27 3.21 -17.94
CA PRO A 477 -0.01 4.01 -19.13
C PRO A 477 -0.66 5.36 -18.78
N ALA A 478 -0.30 6.42 -19.51
CA ALA A 478 -0.90 7.74 -19.39
C ALA A 478 -2.29 7.78 -20.07
N THR A 479 -3.22 6.96 -19.56
CA THR A 479 -4.58 6.79 -20.06
C THR A 479 -5.57 7.06 -18.94
N ASN A 480 -6.65 7.81 -19.23
CA ASN A 480 -7.65 8.17 -18.22
C ASN A 480 -8.23 6.94 -17.50
N ILE A 481 -8.15 6.95 -16.17
CA ILE A 481 -8.80 5.97 -15.30
C ILE A 481 -10.23 6.43 -15.06
N THR A 482 -11.21 5.53 -15.12
CA THR A 482 -12.60 5.80 -14.75
C THR A 482 -12.91 5.26 -13.35
N GLN A 483 -13.96 5.76 -12.70
CA GLN A 483 -14.42 5.20 -11.41
C GLN A 483 -14.75 3.71 -11.54
N ALA A 484 -15.34 3.28 -12.65
CA ALA A 484 -15.64 1.87 -12.92
C ALA A 484 -14.40 0.99 -13.15
N ALA A 485 -13.24 1.59 -13.46
CA ALA A 485 -11.98 0.85 -13.57
C ALA A 485 -11.33 0.54 -12.21
N LEU A 486 -11.78 1.20 -11.13
CA LEU A 486 -11.34 0.99 -9.74
C LEU A 486 -12.50 0.50 -8.88
N THR A 487 -12.68 -0.82 -8.88
CA THR A 487 -13.63 -1.54 -8.02
C THR A 487 -12.95 -2.77 -7.41
N GLY A 488 -13.46 -3.19 -6.25
CA GLY A 488 -13.00 -4.40 -5.57
C GLY A 488 -11.81 -4.17 -4.64
N ARG A 489 -11.25 -5.27 -4.17
CA ARG A 489 -10.25 -5.38 -3.11
C ARG A 489 -8.92 -5.77 -3.71
N TYR A 490 -7.86 -5.23 -3.14
CA TYR A 490 -6.49 -5.41 -3.61
C TYR A 490 -5.58 -5.69 -2.43
N VAL A 491 -4.55 -6.51 -2.63
CA VAL A 491 -3.53 -6.85 -1.63
C VAL A 491 -2.12 -6.72 -2.23
N GLY A 492 -1.13 -6.44 -1.40
CA GLY A 492 0.26 -6.32 -1.83
C GLY A 492 1.15 -5.71 -0.76
N THR A 493 1.90 -4.69 -1.14
CA THR A 493 3.06 -4.22 -0.39
C THR A 493 3.11 -2.69 -0.33
N ASN A 494 3.91 -2.14 0.58
CA ASN A 494 4.10 -0.71 0.71
C ASN A 494 5.43 -0.33 1.37
N SER A 495 5.79 0.95 1.28
CA SER A 495 7.04 1.47 1.81
C SER A 495 7.12 1.52 3.34
N ALA A 496 6.07 1.22 4.12
CA ALA A 496 6.10 1.35 5.59
C ALA A 496 7.11 0.40 6.27
N SER A 497 7.37 -0.77 5.68
CA SER A 497 8.45 -1.69 6.11
C SER A 497 9.86 -1.15 5.82
N VAL A 498 9.99 -0.18 4.90
CA VAL A 498 11.26 0.47 4.52
C VAL A 498 11.42 1.83 5.20
N CYS A 499 10.33 2.57 5.40
CA CYS A 499 10.18 3.67 6.35
C CYS A 499 8.71 3.87 6.70
N GLY A 500 8.34 3.65 7.97
CA GLY A 500 7.00 3.93 8.47
C GLY A 500 6.83 5.39 8.89
N VAL A 501 7.90 6.03 9.38
CA VAL A 501 7.88 7.39 9.91
C VAL A 501 9.20 8.12 9.65
N VAL A 502 9.14 9.32 9.09
CA VAL A 502 10.29 10.24 9.06
C VAL A 502 10.57 10.79 10.47
N THR A 503 11.67 10.34 11.06
CA THR A 503 12.05 10.69 12.44
C THR A 503 12.86 11.98 12.52
N SER A 504 13.71 12.24 11.52
CA SER A 504 14.68 13.34 11.47
C SER A 504 14.32 14.42 10.44
N PRO A 505 14.50 15.73 10.72
CA PRO A 505 14.04 16.81 9.86
C PRO A 505 14.78 16.93 8.52
N GLY A 506 14.03 17.14 7.44
CA GLY A 506 14.57 17.44 6.11
C GLY A 506 14.64 18.93 5.79
N GLN A 507 15.75 19.61 6.12
CA GLN A 507 16.00 20.97 5.64
C GLN A 507 17.49 21.24 5.38
N SER A 508 17.83 21.60 4.14
CA SER A 508 19.12 22.22 3.80
C SER A 508 18.94 23.63 3.27
N SER A 509 19.88 24.51 3.60
CA SER A 509 20.03 25.84 2.98
C SER A 509 20.80 25.80 1.65
N ARG A 510 21.15 24.60 1.18
CA ARG A 510 21.88 24.34 -0.06
C ARG A 510 21.02 23.60 -1.08
N SER A 511 21.31 23.83 -2.36
CA SER A 511 20.43 23.51 -3.48
C SER A 511 21.19 22.86 -4.64
N SER A 512 20.59 21.86 -5.29
CA SER A 512 21.12 21.18 -6.48
C SER A 512 20.36 21.54 -7.74
N GLN A 513 20.94 21.25 -8.91
CA GLN A 513 20.27 21.39 -10.21
C GLN A 513 19.80 20.03 -10.76
N VAL A 514 18.53 19.94 -11.16
CA VAL A 514 17.97 18.83 -11.95
C VAL A 514 17.17 19.45 -13.11
N ASN A 515 17.40 19.01 -14.35
CA ASN A 515 16.79 19.60 -15.56
C ASN A 515 16.87 21.14 -15.63
N GLY A 516 17.98 21.72 -15.16
CA GLY A 516 18.21 23.17 -15.11
C GLY A 516 17.43 23.92 -14.02
N GLN A 517 16.64 23.23 -13.19
CA GLN A 517 15.90 23.81 -12.06
C GLN A 517 16.69 23.67 -10.75
N MET A 518 16.76 24.75 -9.96
CA MET A 518 17.33 24.74 -8.60
C MET A 518 16.33 24.14 -7.61
N ILE A 519 16.76 23.16 -6.82
CA ILE A 519 15.93 22.39 -5.89
C ILE A 519 16.62 22.32 -4.51
N PHE A 520 15.86 22.56 -3.45
CA PHE A 520 16.28 22.34 -2.06
C PHE A 520 15.69 21.02 -1.51
N PRO A 521 16.43 20.24 -0.70
CA PRO A 521 15.91 19.01 -0.09
C PRO A 521 14.93 19.35 1.04
N SER A 522 13.73 18.75 0.97
CA SER A 522 12.69 18.87 1.99
C SER A 522 12.33 17.53 2.64
N ALA A 523 12.85 16.42 2.12
CA ALA A 523 12.60 15.10 2.66
C ALA A 523 13.41 14.87 3.94
N GLY A 524 12.77 14.37 4.99
CA GLY A 524 13.47 13.96 6.19
C GLY A 524 14.01 12.54 6.09
N ALA A 525 14.74 12.13 7.13
CA ALA A 525 15.37 10.82 7.18
C ALA A 525 14.71 9.86 8.20
N CYS A 526 14.79 8.58 7.88
CA CYS A 526 14.19 7.47 8.62
C CYS A 526 15.28 6.69 9.37
N THR A 527 15.52 7.03 10.65
CA THR A 527 16.56 6.37 11.47
C THR A 527 16.30 4.86 11.67
N ASP A 528 17.20 4.14 12.33
CA ASP A 528 16.89 2.78 12.78
C ASP A 528 15.63 2.77 13.68
N GLY A 529 14.84 1.69 13.61
CA GLY A 529 13.54 1.58 14.30
C GLY A 529 12.40 2.47 13.77
N SER A 530 12.60 3.20 12.66
CA SER A 530 11.55 4.01 12.01
C SER A 530 10.65 3.24 11.03
N ALA A 531 11.02 2.01 10.68
CA ALA A 531 10.18 1.10 9.92
C ALA A 531 8.99 0.66 10.79
N SER A 532 7.83 0.49 10.17
CA SER A 532 6.72 -0.20 10.82
C SER A 532 7.08 -1.67 10.99
N SER A 533 6.81 -2.23 12.17
CA SER A 533 6.86 -3.68 12.44
C SER A 533 5.46 -4.29 12.56
N ASP A 534 4.41 -3.51 12.34
CA ASP A 534 3.03 -3.99 12.29
C ASP A 534 2.76 -4.62 10.92
N ALA A 535 2.54 -5.93 10.90
CA ALA A 535 2.24 -6.66 9.68
C ALA A 535 0.94 -6.17 9.00
N GLY A 536 -0.04 -5.68 9.76
CA GLY A 536 -1.29 -5.11 9.24
C GLY A 536 -1.13 -3.73 8.61
N VAL A 537 0.03 -3.09 8.81
CA VAL A 537 0.44 -1.84 8.15
C VAL A 537 1.37 -2.15 6.98
N ASN A 538 2.31 -3.09 7.13
CA ASN A 538 3.33 -3.41 6.12
C ASN A 538 2.79 -4.15 4.89
N ASN A 539 1.79 -5.01 5.09
CA ASN A 539 1.10 -5.67 3.99
C ASN A 539 -0.02 -4.76 3.51
N GLY A 540 0.15 -4.17 2.33
CA GLY A 540 -0.82 -3.21 1.79
C GLY A 540 -2.12 -3.92 1.42
N ALA A 541 -3.25 -3.43 1.90
CA ALA A 541 -4.56 -3.82 1.39
C ALA A 541 -5.45 -2.59 1.19
N MET A 542 -6.24 -2.58 0.12
CA MET A 542 -7.14 -1.49 -0.21
C MET A 542 -8.43 -2.01 -0.82
N SER A 543 -9.56 -1.40 -0.44
CA SER A 543 -10.85 -1.57 -1.10
C SER A 543 -11.22 -0.32 -1.90
N PHE A 544 -11.78 -0.50 -3.09
CA PHE A 544 -12.24 0.58 -3.97
C PHE A 544 -13.74 0.53 -4.18
N GLN A 545 -14.40 1.68 -4.02
CA GLN A 545 -15.84 1.85 -4.19
C GLN A 545 -16.13 3.19 -4.90
N GLY A 546 -15.87 3.23 -6.21
CA GLY A 546 -16.17 4.39 -7.06
C GLY A 546 -15.29 5.60 -6.74
N GLY A 547 -15.90 6.66 -6.18
CA GLY A 547 -15.19 7.89 -5.79
C GLY A 547 -14.38 7.80 -4.50
N SER A 548 -14.36 6.64 -3.83
CA SER A 548 -13.65 6.43 -2.57
C SER A 548 -12.81 5.16 -2.58
N ALA A 549 -11.79 5.16 -1.74
CA ALA A 549 -11.02 3.97 -1.39
C ALA A 549 -10.78 3.92 0.12
N THR A 550 -10.44 2.74 0.64
CA THR A 550 -10.13 2.54 2.05
C THR A 550 -8.93 1.62 2.16
N LEU A 551 -7.84 2.08 2.79
CA LEU A 551 -6.76 1.21 3.24
C LEU A 551 -7.28 0.32 4.37
N LEU A 552 -6.96 -0.96 4.30
CA LEU A 552 -7.41 -1.99 5.24
C LEU A 552 -6.21 -2.67 5.91
N ASN A 553 -6.42 -3.19 7.11
CA ASN A 553 -5.60 -4.27 7.62
C ASN A 553 -5.99 -5.57 6.87
N PRO A 554 -5.08 -6.24 6.14
CA PRO A 554 -5.41 -7.42 5.34
C PRO A 554 -5.95 -8.61 6.17
N PHE A 555 -5.57 -8.72 7.44
CA PHE A 555 -5.88 -9.87 8.30
C PHE A 555 -7.21 -9.69 9.03
N THR A 556 -7.52 -8.48 9.49
CA THR A 556 -8.74 -8.18 10.26
C THR A 556 -9.84 -7.50 9.45
N LEU A 557 -9.53 -6.99 8.27
CA LEU A 557 -10.37 -6.09 7.45
C LEU A 557 -10.81 -4.80 8.14
N ALA A 558 -10.21 -4.47 9.28
CA ALA A 558 -10.41 -3.17 9.90
C ALA A 558 -9.98 -2.06 8.94
N ALA A 559 -10.77 -0.99 8.84
CA ALA A 559 -10.40 0.19 8.08
C ALA A 559 -9.23 0.91 8.77
N SER A 560 -8.13 1.07 8.06
CA SER A 560 -6.90 1.71 8.52
C SER A 560 -6.80 3.17 8.11
N SER A 561 -7.34 3.55 6.94
CA SER A 561 -7.52 4.95 6.52
C SER A 561 -8.52 5.06 5.36
N GLY A 562 -9.40 6.05 5.40
CA GLY A 562 -10.30 6.38 4.29
C GLY A 562 -9.68 7.41 3.34
N LEU A 563 -9.89 7.24 2.03
CA LEU A 563 -9.34 8.07 0.95
C LEU A 563 -10.46 8.56 0.02
N ALA A 564 -10.43 9.83 -0.36
CA ALA A 564 -11.24 10.41 -1.43
C ALA A 564 -10.45 10.41 -2.75
N LEU A 565 -11.11 10.06 -3.87
CA LEU A 565 -10.50 9.95 -5.19
C LEU A 565 -11.11 10.99 -6.16
N ASP A 566 -10.27 11.85 -6.74
CA ASP A 566 -10.65 12.82 -7.76
C ASP A 566 -10.15 12.38 -9.15
N PHE A 567 -11.12 12.13 -10.03
CA PHE A 567 -10.92 11.61 -11.38
C PHE A 567 -10.85 12.70 -12.45
N THR A 568 -10.86 14.00 -12.09
CA THR A 568 -10.75 15.12 -13.04
C THR A 568 -9.43 15.15 -13.82
N GLN A 569 -8.39 14.47 -13.31
CA GLN A 569 -7.18 14.06 -14.05
C GLN A 569 -6.55 15.16 -14.92
N ALA A 570 -5.92 16.15 -14.26
CA ALA A 570 -5.10 17.17 -14.94
C ALA A 570 -3.95 16.58 -15.79
N ARG A 571 -3.57 15.32 -15.53
CA ARG A 571 -2.77 14.47 -16.41
C ARG A 571 -3.48 13.11 -16.55
N PRO A 572 -3.62 12.57 -17.77
CA PRO A 572 -4.24 11.25 -17.99
C PRO A 572 -3.57 10.14 -17.17
N GLY A 573 -4.39 9.36 -16.45
CA GLY A 573 -3.94 8.23 -15.64
C GLY A 573 -3.44 8.57 -14.25
N LEU A 574 -3.47 9.84 -13.84
CA LEU A 574 -3.13 10.29 -12.47
C LEU A 574 -4.39 10.77 -11.73
N VAL A 575 -5.00 9.86 -10.98
CA VAL A 575 -6.11 10.16 -10.06
C VAL A 575 -5.55 10.86 -8.83
N THR A 576 -6.11 12.00 -8.44
CA THR A 576 -5.70 12.71 -7.21
C THR A 576 -6.35 12.06 -6.00
N VAL A 577 -5.59 11.92 -4.92
CA VAL A 577 -6.03 11.26 -3.69
C VAL A 577 -5.93 12.23 -2.52
N THR A 578 -6.93 12.25 -1.65
CA THR A 578 -6.89 12.98 -0.36
C THR A 578 -7.23 12.03 0.77
N ALA A 579 -6.43 12.02 1.84
CA ALA A 579 -6.72 11.24 3.03
C ALA A 579 -7.85 11.89 3.84
N ASN A 580 -8.91 11.13 4.12
CA ASN A 580 -10.01 11.56 4.98
C ASN A 580 -9.71 11.30 6.47
N THR A 581 -8.85 10.32 6.76
CA THR A 581 -8.41 9.96 8.11
C THR A 581 -6.91 9.62 8.11
N ASP A 582 -6.25 9.79 9.26
CA ASP A 582 -4.87 9.35 9.46
C ASP A 582 -4.70 7.86 9.12
N PHE A 583 -3.52 7.48 8.62
CA PHE A 583 -3.07 6.09 8.50
C PHE A 583 -1.95 5.86 9.52
N MET A 584 -2.17 4.95 10.47
CA MET A 584 -1.36 4.83 11.68
C MET A 584 -0.47 3.59 11.67
N SER A 585 0.81 3.77 12.04
CA SER A 585 1.71 2.70 12.50
C SER A 585 1.82 2.79 14.02
N GLY A 586 1.03 1.97 14.73
CA GLY A 586 0.88 2.05 16.18
C GLY A 586 0.34 3.42 16.62
N ARG A 587 1.17 4.23 17.28
CA ARG A 587 0.81 5.59 17.74
C ARG A 587 1.27 6.71 16.80
N THR A 588 1.90 6.38 15.68
CA THR A 588 2.52 7.38 14.81
C THR A 588 1.86 7.38 13.43
N PRO A 589 1.41 8.53 12.91
CA PRO A 589 0.85 8.59 11.57
C PRO A 589 1.95 8.39 10.52
N VAL A 590 1.70 7.47 9.60
CA VAL A 590 2.44 7.30 8.34
C VAL A 590 2.10 8.46 7.41
N PHE A 591 0.80 8.82 7.34
CA PHE A 591 0.26 10.05 6.77
C PHE A 591 -1.03 10.45 7.53
N LYS A 592 -1.49 11.69 7.35
CA LYS A 592 -2.59 12.29 8.13
C LYS A 592 -3.82 12.61 7.29
N ALA A 593 -4.96 12.82 7.96
CA ALA A 593 -6.13 13.44 7.34
C ALA A 593 -5.77 14.80 6.72
N GLY A 594 -6.20 15.03 5.48
CA GLY A 594 -5.85 16.19 4.67
C GLY A 594 -4.56 16.04 3.84
N ASP A 595 -3.73 15.03 4.10
CA ASP A 595 -2.56 14.74 3.25
C ASP A 595 -3.04 14.31 1.84
N THR A 596 -2.30 14.74 0.82
CA THR A 596 -2.63 14.49 -0.59
C THR A 596 -1.64 13.56 -1.26
N GLY A 597 -2.11 12.81 -2.26
CA GLY A 597 -1.31 11.92 -3.07
C GLY A 597 -1.84 11.78 -4.48
N VAL A 598 -1.26 10.82 -5.21
CA VAL A 598 -1.73 10.41 -6.53
C VAL A 598 -1.83 8.89 -6.62
N MET A 599 -2.67 8.43 -7.53
CA MET A 599 -2.87 7.02 -7.82
C MET A 599 -2.83 6.77 -9.33
N VAL A 600 -2.24 5.63 -9.69
CA VAL A 600 -2.23 5.07 -11.05
C VAL A 600 -2.77 3.64 -11.05
N LYS A 601 -3.17 3.14 -12.23
CA LYS A 601 -3.61 1.76 -12.45
C LYS A 601 -3.04 1.20 -13.74
N VAL A 602 -2.58 -0.05 -13.70
CA VAL A 602 -2.10 -0.81 -14.86
C VAL A 602 -2.59 -2.26 -14.76
N GLY A 603 -3.48 -2.65 -15.68
CA GLY A 603 -4.19 -3.92 -15.59
C GLY A 603 -4.87 -4.12 -14.22
N PRO A 604 -4.62 -5.25 -13.52
CA PRO A 604 -5.14 -5.51 -12.18
C PRO A 604 -4.27 -4.92 -11.05
N VAL A 605 -3.26 -4.10 -11.35
CA VAL A 605 -2.35 -3.52 -10.35
C VAL A 605 -2.64 -2.04 -10.17
N TYR A 606 -2.66 -1.56 -8.92
CA TYR A 606 -2.65 -0.13 -8.60
C TYR A 606 -1.29 0.29 -8.02
N GLY A 607 -0.96 1.56 -8.18
CA GLY A 607 0.06 2.25 -7.39
C GLY A 607 -0.55 3.47 -6.71
N LEU A 608 -0.38 3.59 -5.40
CA LEU A 608 -0.79 4.74 -4.59
C LEU A 608 0.46 5.40 -4.00
N LEU A 609 0.63 6.70 -4.21
CA LEU A 609 1.72 7.48 -3.65
C LEU A 609 1.17 8.66 -2.85
N MET A 610 1.05 8.49 -1.53
CA MET A 610 0.68 9.54 -0.58
C MET A 610 1.90 10.37 -0.21
N ASN A 611 1.69 11.69 -0.02
CA ASN A 611 2.78 12.64 0.25
C ASN A 611 3.88 12.65 -0.83
N GLY A 612 3.52 12.22 -2.05
CA GLY A 612 4.46 12.08 -3.18
C GLY A 612 4.84 13.39 -3.85
N VAL A 613 3.96 14.39 -3.79
CA VAL A 613 4.25 15.73 -4.28
C VAL A 613 5.09 16.46 -3.23
N ASN A 614 6.39 16.17 -3.20
CA ASN A 614 7.37 17.11 -2.64
C ASN A 614 7.18 18.43 -3.39
N ARG A 615 6.43 19.37 -2.77
CA ARG A 615 6.24 20.71 -3.35
C ARG A 615 7.61 21.29 -3.63
N GLN A 616 7.81 21.82 -4.83
CA GLN A 616 9.08 22.41 -5.21
C GLN A 616 9.41 23.57 -4.28
N PHE A 617 10.29 23.33 -3.31
CA PHE A 617 10.99 24.41 -2.63
C PHE A 617 12.11 24.83 -3.57
N THR A 618 11.78 25.70 -4.53
CA THR A 618 12.74 26.49 -5.33
C THR A 618 13.41 27.58 -4.48
N THR A 619 12.91 27.80 -3.27
CA THR A 619 13.45 28.67 -2.23
C THR A 619 13.31 27.98 -0.87
N TYR A 620 14.34 28.06 -0.04
CA TYR A 620 14.30 27.61 1.36
C TYR A 620 13.16 28.27 2.16
N ASP A 621 12.33 27.48 2.84
CA ASP A 621 11.21 27.94 3.65
C ASP A 621 11.44 27.64 5.15
N PRO A 622 11.85 28.63 5.96
CA PRO A 622 12.05 28.46 7.41
C PRO A 622 10.75 28.52 8.23
N VAL A 623 9.60 28.87 7.63
CA VAL A 623 8.36 29.16 8.36
C VAL A 623 7.42 27.97 8.37
N ASN A 624 7.25 27.29 7.24
CA ASN A 624 6.27 26.20 7.11
C ASN A 624 6.78 24.82 7.58
N ASN A 625 8.03 24.72 8.06
CA ASN A 625 8.63 23.55 8.73
C ASN A 625 8.23 22.20 8.09
N VAL A 626 8.52 22.06 6.79
CA VAL A 626 8.22 20.92 5.86
C VAL A 626 8.80 19.56 6.31
N SER A 627 9.37 19.50 7.50
CA SER A 627 10.51 18.66 7.84
C SER A 627 10.20 17.17 8.03
N LYS A 628 8.95 16.73 7.88
CA LYS A 628 8.51 15.33 8.09
C LYS A 628 7.53 14.83 7.03
N VAL A 629 7.70 15.25 5.78
CA VAL A 629 7.00 14.61 4.65
C VAL A 629 7.49 13.16 4.55
N ASN A 630 6.59 12.21 4.78
CA ASN A 630 6.84 10.78 4.70
C ASN A 630 6.19 10.22 3.43
N PRO A 631 6.95 10.02 2.33
CA PRO A 631 6.40 9.52 1.09
C PRO A 631 6.02 8.04 1.24
N PHE A 632 4.72 7.76 1.12
CA PHE A 632 4.17 6.42 1.28
C PHE A 632 3.73 5.88 -0.08
N LEU A 633 4.47 4.91 -0.62
CA LEU A 633 4.11 4.15 -1.81
C LEU A 633 3.46 2.84 -1.39
N SER A 634 2.28 2.53 -1.92
CA SER A 634 1.71 1.18 -1.88
C SER A 634 1.41 0.69 -3.28
N ILE A 635 1.74 -0.57 -3.55
CA ILE A 635 1.44 -1.27 -4.79
C ILE A 635 0.68 -2.54 -4.41
N GLY A 636 -0.49 -2.72 -5.00
CA GLY A 636 -1.33 -3.89 -4.74
C GLY A 636 -1.99 -4.42 -6.01
N VAL A 637 -2.24 -5.72 -6.00
CA VAL A 637 -2.86 -6.48 -7.09
C VAL A 637 -4.29 -6.82 -6.72
N PHE A 638 -5.16 -6.90 -7.72
CA PHE A 638 -6.56 -7.28 -7.55
C PHE A 638 -6.66 -8.64 -6.83
N ALA A 639 -7.57 -8.71 -5.87
CA ALA A 639 -7.87 -9.89 -5.09
C ALA A 639 -9.35 -10.30 -5.26
N GLU A 640 -10.32 -9.43 -4.97
CA GLU A 640 -11.76 -9.81 -4.91
C GLU A 640 -12.73 -8.69 -5.34
#